data_AF-X0J4B8-F1
#
_entry.id   AF-X0J4B8-F1
#
_cell.length_a   1.000
_cell.length_b   1.000
_cell.length_c   1.000
_cell.angle_alpha   90.00
_cell.angle_beta   90.00
_cell.angle_gamma   90.00
#
_symmetry.space_group_name_H-M   'P 1'
#
loop_
_entity.id
_entity.type
_entity.pdbx_description
1 polymer ?
#
loop_
_entity_poly.entity_id
_entity_poly.type
_entity_poly.pdbx_seq_one_letter_code
_entity_poly.pdbx_strand_id
1 'polypeptide(L)'
;MYLWVAFVTGLIISEIPYLMICAVFYYICWYYTVGFPNSSSRAGGTFFVMLMYEFIYTGIGQFIAAYAPNEVFASLVNPLIIGILVSFCGVLVPYQQIQKFWRYWIYWLNPFNYIMGSMLVFDIWDTEIRCDDKEFARFDPPSGATCGEYLSDYLTQSMGAVSDLINPDDTSECKVCLYTKGEDYLRTLNLKEYYYGWRDAAVVVIFAISSYALVYVLMKLRTKTSKKAE
;
A
#
# COMPACT_ATOMS: atom_id res chain seq x y z
N MET A 1 36.28 8.08 21.91
CA MET A 1 35.30 8.11 20.80
C MET A 1 34.59 6.75 20.79
N TYR A 2 33.28 6.70 21.03
CA TYR A 2 32.54 5.43 21.05
C TYR A 2 32.66 4.70 19.70
N LEU A 3 32.60 3.38 19.73
CA LEU A 3 32.51 2.58 18.51
C LEU A 3 31.27 3.03 17.74
N TRP A 4 31.41 3.41 16.47
CA TRP A 4 30.30 3.93 15.65
C TRP A 4 29.09 2.99 15.61
N VAL A 5 29.33 1.67 15.74
CA VAL A 5 28.29 0.66 15.87
C VAL A 5 27.44 0.90 17.11
N ALA A 6 28.05 1.12 18.27
CA ALA A 6 27.32 1.38 19.52
C ALA A 6 26.48 2.67 19.45
N PHE A 7 26.96 3.69 18.73
CA PHE A 7 26.21 4.92 18.49
C PHE A 7 24.95 4.66 17.64
N VAL A 8 25.10 4.01 16.48
CA VAL A 8 23.96 3.69 15.60
C VAL A 8 22.96 2.77 16.29
N THR A 9 23.44 1.75 16.99
CA THR A 9 22.59 0.82 17.74
C THR A 9 21.83 1.53 18.86
N GLY A 10 22.48 2.46 19.59
CA GLY A 10 21.81 3.25 20.62
C GLY A 10 20.67 4.11 20.06
N LEU A 11 20.89 4.78 18.92
CA LEU A 11 19.86 5.57 18.25
C LEU A 11 18.66 4.70 17.84
N ILE A 12 18.90 3.61 17.12
CA ILE A 12 17.83 2.72 16.64
C ILE A 12 17.03 2.16 17.83
N ILE A 13 17.70 1.63 18.85
CA ILE A 13 17.02 1.01 20.01
C ILE A 13 16.21 2.05 20.79
N SER A 14 16.71 3.28 20.92
CA SER A 14 16.01 4.34 21.66
C SER A 14 14.69 4.75 21.00
N GLU A 15 14.56 4.59 19.69
CA GLU A 15 13.34 4.95 18.95
C GLU A 15 12.26 3.85 19.01
N ILE A 16 12.64 2.58 19.19
CA ILE A 16 11.69 1.45 19.16
C ILE A 16 10.48 1.68 20.08
N PRO A 17 10.63 2.04 21.38
CA PRO A 17 9.47 2.21 22.26
C PRO A 17 8.53 3.32 21.77
N TYR A 18 9.08 4.41 21.25
CA TYR A 18 8.31 5.53 20.74
C TYR A 18 7.53 5.13 19.48
N LEU A 19 8.16 4.43 18.54
CA LEU A 19 7.50 3.95 17.32
C LEU A 19 6.37 2.96 17.61
N MET A 20 6.58 2.03 18.55
CA MET A 20 5.53 1.11 18.99
C MET A 20 4.32 1.85 19.55
N ILE A 21 4.55 2.88 20.38
CA ILE A 21 3.47 3.70 20.95
C ILE A 21 2.73 4.45 19.83
N CYS A 22 3.46 5.14 18.94
CA CYS A 22 2.86 5.84 17.81
C CYS A 22 2.02 4.91 16.92
N ALA A 23 2.54 3.74 16.57
CA ALA A 23 1.82 2.74 15.78
C ALA A 23 0.49 2.34 16.44
N VAL A 24 0.52 2.03 17.74
CA VAL A 24 -0.67 1.60 18.49
C VAL A 24 -1.72 2.71 18.55
N PHE A 25 -1.32 3.92 18.91
CA PHE A 25 -2.25 5.05 19.00
C PHE A 25 -2.85 5.39 17.64
N TYR A 26 -2.03 5.48 16.60
CA TYR A 26 -2.52 5.76 15.26
C TYR A 26 -3.46 4.65 14.77
N TYR A 27 -3.06 3.38 14.93
CA TYR A 27 -3.86 2.24 14.49
C TYR A 27 -5.24 2.23 15.15
N ILE A 28 -5.33 2.41 16.47
CA ILE A 28 -6.62 2.40 17.17
C ILE A 28 -7.51 3.56 16.68
N CYS A 29 -6.94 4.76 16.55
CA CYS A 29 -7.69 5.92 16.10
C CYS A 29 -8.16 5.80 14.65
N TRP A 30 -7.35 5.21 13.77
CA TRP A 30 -7.65 5.11 12.34
C TRP A 30 -8.51 3.89 12.00
N TYR A 31 -8.12 2.70 12.47
CA TYR A 31 -8.73 1.43 12.05
C TYR A 31 -10.21 1.34 12.41
N TYR A 32 -10.54 1.72 13.65
CA TYR A 32 -11.91 1.62 14.16
C TYR A 32 -12.80 2.80 13.72
N THR A 33 -12.23 3.95 13.34
CA THR A 33 -13.03 5.08 12.85
C THR A 33 -13.44 4.91 11.39
N VAL A 34 -12.64 4.23 10.59
CA VAL A 34 -12.99 3.87 9.20
C VAL A 34 -14.04 2.76 9.17
N GLY A 35 -14.13 1.93 10.20
CA GLY A 35 -15.10 0.84 10.29
C GLY A 35 -14.65 -0.46 9.60
N PHE A 36 -13.34 -0.73 9.60
CA PHE A 36 -12.79 -1.97 9.05
C PHE A 36 -13.25 -3.24 9.82
N PRO A 37 -13.09 -4.43 9.22
CA PRO A 37 -13.54 -5.67 9.84
C PRO A 37 -12.92 -5.93 11.24
N ASN A 38 -13.75 -6.06 12.27
CA ASN A 38 -13.32 -6.31 13.65
C ASN A 38 -12.79 -7.72 13.92
N SER A 39 -12.62 -8.56 12.89
CA SER A 39 -12.06 -9.91 13.03
C SER A 39 -10.60 -9.82 13.45
N SER A 40 -10.22 -10.51 14.53
CA SER A 40 -8.86 -10.47 15.08
C SER A 40 -7.78 -10.86 14.07
N SER A 41 -8.10 -11.77 13.14
CA SER A 41 -7.16 -12.18 12.10
C SER A 41 -6.86 -11.07 11.08
N ARG A 42 -7.83 -10.20 10.81
CA ARG A 42 -7.69 -9.08 9.85
C ARG A 42 -7.10 -7.86 10.54
N ALA A 43 -7.71 -7.47 11.66
CA ALA A 43 -7.23 -6.39 12.50
C ALA A 43 -5.77 -6.59 12.93
N GLY A 44 -5.42 -7.79 13.39
CA GLY A 44 -4.04 -8.13 13.77
C GLY A 44 -3.06 -8.09 12.60
N GLY A 45 -3.48 -8.53 11.41
CA GLY A 45 -2.67 -8.46 10.18
C GLY A 45 -2.37 -7.01 9.79
N THR A 46 -3.39 -6.16 9.74
CA THR A 46 -3.25 -4.73 9.43
C THR A 46 -2.43 -4.00 10.50
N PHE A 47 -2.65 -4.29 11.78
CA PHE A 47 -1.83 -3.75 12.87
C PHE A 47 -0.36 -4.12 12.73
N PHE A 48 -0.06 -5.38 12.44
CA PHE A 48 1.31 -5.85 12.24
C PHE A 48 2.01 -5.11 11.09
N VAL A 49 1.32 -4.93 9.96
CA VAL A 49 1.85 -4.19 8.81
C VAL A 49 2.07 -2.71 9.17
N MET A 50 1.11 -2.08 9.85
CA MET A 50 1.23 -0.69 10.31
C MET A 50 2.41 -0.51 11.26
N LEU A 51 2.65 -1.48 12.14
CA LEU A 51 3.80 -1.47 13.02
C LEU A 51 5.12 -1.58 12.23
N MET A 52 5.19 -2.48 11.25
CA MET A 52 6.37 -2.60 10.38
C MET A 52 6.59 -1.37 9.51
N TYR A 53 5.51 -0.66 9.13
CA TYR A 53 5.60 0.60 8.40
C TYR A 53 6.36 1.68 9.18
N GLU A 54 6.15 1.82 10.49
CA GLU A 54 6.91 2.78 11.32
C GLU A 54 8.42 2.51 11.27
N PHE A 55 8.81 1.24 11.30
CA PHE A 55 10.21 0.83 11.21
C PHE A 55 10.81 1.10 9.81
N ILE A 56 10.04 0.89 8.74
CA ILE A 56 10.48 1.23 7.38
C ILE A 56 10.61 2.75 7.22
N TYR A 57 9.62 3.50 7.69
CA TYR A 57 9.59 4.95 7.55
C TYR A 57 10.80 5.61 8.25
N THR A 58 11.06 5.21 9.49
CA THR A 58 12.24 5.69 10.23
C THR A 58 13.54 5.18 9.63
N GLY A 59 13.62 3.91 9.23
CA GLY A 59 14.78 3.36 8.55
C GLY A 59 15.14 4.13 7.28
N ILE A 60 14.13 4.52 6.49
CA ILE A 60 14.33 5.37 5.30
C ILE A 60 14.90 6.74 5.67
N GLY A 61 14.28 7.42 6.62
CA GLY A 61 14.76 8.74 7.07
C GLY A 61 16.20 8.68 7.61
N GLN A 62 16.52 7.67 8.40
CA GLN A 62 17.84 7.49 9.01
C GLN A 62 18.93 7.20 7.97
N PHE A 63 18.66 6.39 6.94
CA PHE A 63 19.69 6.12 5.93
C PHE A 63 19.95 7.36 5.06
N ILE A 64 18.90 8.15 4.77
CA ILE A 64 19.04 9.43 4.05
C ILE A 64 19.86 10.41 4.88
N ALA A 65 19.53 10.56 6.16
CA ALA A 65 20.27 11.42 7.09
C ALA A 65 21.73 10.97 7.29
N ALA A 66 21.99 9.66 7.29
CA ALA A 66 23.35 9.13 7.43
C ALA A 66 24.27 9.56 6.27
N TYR A 67 23.74 9.66 5.05
CA TYR A 67 24.51 10.01 3.86
C TYR A 67 24.45 11.51 3.50
N ALA A 68 23.42 12.22 3.93
CA ALA A 68 23.27 13.64 3.66
C ALA A 68 24.44 14.46 4.26
N PRO A 69 24.92 15.51 3.54
CA PRO A 69 26.01 16.36 4.02
C PRO A 69 25.59 17.28 5.17
N ASN A 70 24.31 17.67 5.22
CA ASN A 70 23.72 18.49 6.26
C ASN A 70 22.23 18.17 6.42
N GLU A 71 21.64 18.65 7.51
CA GLU A 71 20.24 18.39 7.89
C GLU A 71 19.24 18.99 6.88
N VAL A 72 19.53 20.19 6.36
CA VAL A 72 18.67 20.88 5.38
C VAL A 72 18.57 20.08 4.08
N PHE A 73 19.67 19.50 3.62
CA PHE A 73 19.69 18.65 2.43
C PHE A 73 18.92 17.36 2.67
N ALA A 74 19.07 16.74 3.85
CA ALA A 74 18.30 15.55 4.22
C ALA A 74 16.78 15.84 4.20
N SER A 75 16.35 16.98 4.75
CA SER A 75 14.94 17.35 4.78
C SER A 75 14.34 17.66 3.40
N LEU A 76 15.16 18.08 2.44
CA LEU A 76 14.71 18.31 1.05
C LEU A 76 14.66 17.01 0.23
N VAL A 77 15.61 16.10 0.44
CA VAL A 77 15.69 14.83 -0.32
C VAL A 77 14.67 13.81 0.18
N ASN A 78 14.40 13.78 1.49
CA ASN A 78 13.44 12.84 2.07
C ASN A 78 12.04 12.85 1.40
N PRO A 79 11.34 14.00 1.29
CA PRO A 79 10.03 14.04 0.65
C PRO A 79 10.09 13.68 -0.84
N LEU A 80 11.20 13.95 -1.54
CA LEU A 80 11.36 13.56 -2.93
C LEU A 80 11.43 12.03 -3.08
N ILE A 81 12.21 11.35 -2.23
CA ILE A 81 12.31 9.88 -2.26
C ILE A 81 10.97 9.25 -1.88
N ILE A 82 10.36 9.69 -0.78
CA ILE A 82 9.06 9.17 -0.33
C ILE A 82 7.97 9.43 -1.36
N GLY A 83 7.94 10.62 -1.98
CA GLY A 83 6.98 10.96 -3.02
C GLY A 83 7.07 10.05 -4.25
N ILE A 84 8.29 9.70 -4.68
CA ILE A 84 8.50 8.74 -5.76
C ILE A 84 8.00 7.36 -5.33
N LEU A 85 8.39 6.88 -4.14
CA LEU A 85 7.96 5.57 -3.67
C LEU A 85 6.42 5.48 -3.53
N VAL A 86 5.76 6.49 -2.97
CA VAL A 86 4.29 6.50 -2.86
C VAL A 86 3.64 6.53 -4.24
N SER A 87 4.16 7.32 -5.19
CA SER A 87 3.60 7.41 -6.55
C SER A 87 3.64 6.08 -7.30
N PHE A 88 4.68 5.27 -7.08
CA PHE A 88 4.87 3.97 -7.73
C PHE A 88 4.47 2.78 -6.85
N CYS A 89 3.60 2.97 -5.83
CA CYS A 89 3.14 1.88 -4.96
C CYS A 89 2.11 0.95 -5.60
N GLY A 90 1.60 1.26 -6.80
CA GLY A 90 0.64 0.41 -7.52
C GLY A 90 -0.83 0.66 -7.21
N VAL A 91 -1.15 1.45 -6.17
CA VAL A 91 -2.53 1.82 -5.81
C VAL A 91 -2.94 3.12 -6.48
N LEU A 92 -2.07 4.15 -6.48
CA LEU A 92 -2.34 5.42 -7.17
C LEU A 92 -2.33 5.26 -8.70
N VAL A 93 -1.37 4.50 -9.21
CA VAL A 93 -1.29 4.11 -10.62
C VAL A 93 -1.25 2.60 -10.68
N PRO A 94 -2.31 1.94 -11.19
CA PRO A 94 -2.36 0.49 -11.33
C PRO A 94 -1.16 -0.06 -12.10
N TYR A 95 -0.68 -1.25 -11.71
CA TYR A 95 0.50 -1.89 -12.30
C TYR A 95 0.51 -1.90 -13.84
N GLN A 96 -0.64 -2.11 -14.47
CA GLN A 96 -0.76 -2.16 -15.93
C GLN A 96 -0.51 -0.80 -16.61
N GLN A 97 -0.83 0.31 -15.93
CA GLN A 97 -0.71 1.68 -16.43
C GLN A 97 0.70 2.27 -16.20
N ILE A 98 1.51 1.66 -15.34
CA ILE A 98 2.90 2.08 -15.12
C ILE A 98 3.72 1.83 -16.39
N GLN A 99 4.50 2.83 -16.80
CA GLN A 99 5.42 2.73 -17.95
C GLN A 99 6.35 1.52 -17.82
N LYS A 100 6.57 0.81 -18.94
CA LYS A 100 7.27 -0.48 -18.96
C LYS A 100 8.59 -0.46 -18.20
N PHE A 101 9.39 0.60 -18.37
CA PHE A 101 10.67 0.75 -17.67
C PHE A 101 10.49 0.69 -16.16
N TRP A 102 9.71 1.61 -15.56
CA TRP A 102 9.48 1.69 -14.10
C TRP A 102 8.76 0.48 -13.51
N ARG A 103 7.88 -0.13 -14.30
CA ARG A 103 7.06 -1.26 -13.89
C ARG A 103 7.85 -2.51 -13.48
N TYR A 104 8.99 -2.78 -14.12
CA TYR A 104 9.75 -4.02 -13.86
C TYR A 104 10.71 -3.96 -12.67
N TRP A 105 10.99 -2.78 -12.11
CA TRP A 105 12.01 -2.61 -11.07
C TRP A 105 11.53 -1.76 -9.90
N ILE A 106 11.12 -0.50 -10.12
CA ILE A 106 10.67 0.37 -9.03
C ILE A 106 9.47 -0.24 -8.31
N TYR A 107 8.47 -0.73 -9.05
CA TYR A 107 7.27 -1.33 -8.44
C TYR A 107 7.64 -2.45 -7.44
N TRP A 108 8.55 -3.34 -7.81
CA TRP A 108 8.94 -4.49 -6.98
C TRP A 108 9.99 -4.15 -5.91
N LEU A 109 10.77 -3.09 -6.09
CA LEU A 109 11.75 -2.61 -5.11
C LEU A 109 11.13 -1.67 -4.07
N ASN A 110 9.87 -1.28 -4.26
CA ASN A 110 9.18 -0.31 -3.44
C ASN A 110 8.50 -0.97 -2.23
N PRO A 111 8.91 -0.64 -0.99
CA PRO A 111 8.27 -1.21 0.20
C PRO A 111 6.80 -0.80 0.34
N PHE A 112 6.42 0.38 -0.17
CA PHE A 112 5.04 0.87 -0.10
C PHE A 112 4.09 0.05 -0.95
N ASN A 113 4.57 -0.64 -1.99
CA ASN A 113 3.73 -1.56 -2.76
C ASN A 113 3.22 -2.71 -1.88
N TYR A 114 4.11 -3.31 -1.10
CA TYR A 114 3.79 -4.43 -0.22
C TYR A 114 3.03 -3.99 1.04
N ILE A 115 3.33 -2.80 1.59
CA ILE A 115 2.56 -2.22 2.69
C ILE A 115 1.10 -2.02 2.26
N MET A 116 0.88 -1.30 1.16
CA MET A 116 -0.47 -1.06 0.66
C MET A 116 -1.17 -2.35 0.24
N GLY A 117 -0.46 -3.25 -0.45
CA GLY A 117 -1.00 -4.53 -0.87
C GLY A 117 -1.50 -5.38 0.30
N SER A 118 -0.71 -5.49 1.36
CA SER A 118 -1.09 -6.25 2.56
C SER A 118 -2.25 -5.63 3.33
N MET A 119 -2.26 -4.31 3.54
CA MET A 119 -3.37 -3.62 4.21
C MET A 119 -4.68 -3.79 3.42
N LEU A 120 -4.65 -3.54 2.10
CA LEU A 120 -5.83 -3.69 1.24
C LEU A 120 -6.38 -5.12 1.25
N VAL A 121 -5.51 -6.14 1.24
CA VAL A 121 -5.95 -7.54 1.30
C VAL A 121 -6.54 -7.89 2.67
N PHE A 122 -5.97 -7.43 3.78
CA PHE A 122 -6.55 -7.73 5.09
C PHE A 122 -7.86 -7.00 5.35
N ASP A 123 -8.01 -5.78 4.84
CA ASP A 123 -9.15 -4.92 5.15
C ASP A 123 -10.33 -5.09 4.20
N ILE A 124 -10.08 -5.31 2.89
CA ILE A 124 -11.12 -5.25 1.84
C ILE A 124 -11.50 -6.63 1.29
N TRP A 125 -10.65 -7.64 1.46
CA TRP A 125 -10.92 -8.97 0.89
C TRP A 125 -12.28 -9.51 1.36
N ASP A 126 -13.03 -10.20 0.49
CA ASP A 126 -14.35 -10.79 0.80
C ASP A 126 -15.37 -9.82 1.45
N THR A 127 -15.24 -8.51 1.17
CA THR A 127 -16.22 -7.50 1.61
C THR A 127 -17.28 -7.34 0.53
N GLU A 128 -18.56 -7.40 0.92
CA GLU A 128 -19.68 -7.14 0.01
C GLU A 128 -19.76 -5.63 -0.27
N ILE A 129 -19.68 -5.26 -1.55
CA ILE A 129 -19.80 -3.87 -1.99
C ILE A 129 -21.27 -3.61 -2.32
N ARG A 130 -21.84 -2.59 -1.68
CA ARG A 130 -23.16 -2.07 -2.02
C ARG A 130 -22.99 -0.65 -2.53
N CYS A 131 -23.16 -0.49 -3.85
CA CYS A 131 -23.04 0.82 -4.49
C CYS A 131 -24.10 1.80 -3.96
N ASP A 132 -23.67 3.02 -3.67
CA ASP A 132 -24.59 4.15 -3.42
C ASP A 132 -25.14 4.68 -4.76
N ASP A 133 -26.21 5.48 -4.72
CA ASP A 133 -26.90 6.02 -5.90
C ASP A 133 -25.98 6.79 -6.87
N LYS A 134 -24.89 7.34 -6.34
CA LYS A 134 -23.88 8.11 -7.09
C LYS A 134 -22.79 7.25 -7.73
N GLU A 135 -22.64 6.01 -7.30
CA GLU A 135 -21.58 5.10 -7.75
C GLU A 135 -22.04 4.23 -8.93
N PHE A 136 -23.35 4.21 -9.21
CA PHE A 136 -23.88 3.51 -10.37
C PHE A 136 -23.41 4.14 -11.67
N ALA A 137 -22.90 3.29 -12.57
CA ALA A 137 -22.79 3.64 -13.97
C ALA A 137 -24.22 3.69 -14.55
N ARG A 138 -24.64 4.88 -14.99
CA ARG A 138 -25.96 5.12 -15.57
C ARG A 138 -25.86 5.29 -17.07
N PHE A 139 -26.69 4.58 -17.80
CA PHE A 139 -26.84 4.73 -19.25
C PHE A 139 -28.21 4.24 -19.69
N ASP A 140 -28.65 4.67 -20.88
CA ASP A 140 -29.91 4.23 -21.46
C ASP A 140 -29.67 3.11 -22.48
N PRO A 141 -30.46 2.02 -22.44
CA PRO A 141 -30.36 0.95 -23.42
C PRO A 141 -30.94 1.40 -24.77
N PRO A 142 -30.55 0.75 -25.88
CA PRO A 142 -31.13 1.04 -27.19
C PRO A 142 -32.65 0.79 -27.21
N SER A 143 -33.38 1.56 -28.04
CA SER A 143 -34.85 1.58 -28.08
C SER A 143 -35.45 0.18 -28.22
N GLY A 144 -36.22 -0.23 -27.20
CA GLY A 144 -36.99 -1.48 -27.21
C GLY A 144 -36.33 -2.68 -26.51
N ALA A 145 -35.13 -2.51 -25.94
CA ALA A 145 -34.50 -3.52 -25.08
C ALA A 145 -34.56 -3.13 -23.60
N THR A 146 -34.69 -4.11 -22.71
CA THR A 146 -34.52 -3.91 -21.27
C THR A 146 -33.04 -3.84 -20.90
N CYS A 147 -32.72 -3.24 -19.75
CA CYS A 147 -31.35 -3.20 -19.22
C CYS A 147 -30.73 -4.60 -19.10
N GLY A 148 -31.51 -5.59 -18.64
CA GLY A 148 -31.08 -6.97 -18.51
C GLY A 148 -30.80 -7.65 -19.85
N GLU A 149 -31.65 -7.42 -20.85
CA GLU A 149 -31.44 -7.96 -22.20
C GLU A 149 -30.19 -7.36 -22.85
N TYR A 150 -30.00 -6.05 -22.76
CA TYR A 150 -28.86 -5.36 -23.34
C TYR A 150 -27.53 -5.77 -22.68
N LEU A 151 -27.53 -5.97 -21.36
CA LEU A 151 -26.33 -6.32 -20.60
C LEU A 151 -26.09 -7.83 -20.48
N SER A 152 -26.98 -8.69 -20.96
CA SER A 152 -26.87 -10.16 -20.84
C SER A 152 -25.52 -10.70 -21.33
N ASP A 153 -25.06 -10.23 -22.51
CA ASP A 153 -23.75 -10.60 -23.07
C ASP A 153 -22.58 -10.00 -22.27
N TYR A 154 -22.74 -8.81 -21.69
CA TYR A 154 -21.69 -8.17 -20.88
C TYR A 154 -21.53 -8.86 -19.53
N LEU A 155 -22.64 -9.17 -18.85
CA LEU A 155 -22.65 -9.83 -17.54
C LEU A 155 -22.14 -11.28 -17.62
N THR A 156 -22.24 -11.92 -18.78
CA THR A 156 -21.67 -13.26 -19.02
C THR A 156 -20.19 -13.22 -19.42
N GLN A 157 -19.68 -12.07 -19.89
CA GLN A 157 -18.25 -11.89 -20.17
C GLN A 157 -17.46 -11.71 -18.86
N SER A 158 -16.22 -12.22 -18.85
CA SER A 158 -15.33 -12.18 -17.68
C SER A 158 -15.12 -10.79 -17.05
N MET A 159 -15.28 -9.71 -17.83
CA MET A 159 -15.14 -8.33 -17.35
C MET A 159 -16.40 -7.78 -16.68
N GLY A 160 -17.59 -8.24 -17.10
CA GLY A 160 -18.87 -7.80 -16.55
C GLY A 160 -19.49 -8.77 -15.54
N ALA A 161 -18.97 -9.99 -15.44
CA ALA A 161 -19.43 -11.01 -14.47
C ALA A 161 -19.23 -10.62 -12.99
N VAL A 162 -18.36 -9.63 -12.72
CA VAL A 162 -18.13 -9.08 -11.37
C VAL A 162 -19.03 -7.89 -11.04
N SER A 163 -19.71 -7.36 -12.06
CA SER A 163 -20.64 -6.23 -11.98
C SER A 163 -22.05 -6.73 -11.68
N ASP A 164 -22.85 -5.90 -11.01
CA ASP A 164 -24.25 -6.24 -10.69
C ASP A 164 -25.20 -5.19 -11.24
N LEU A 165 -26.33 -5.65 -11.80
CA LEU A 165 -27.36 -4.83 -12.39
C LEU A 165 -28.56 -4.80 -11.46
N ILE A 166 -28.90 -3.62 -10.94
CA ILE A 166 -29.94 -3.47 -9.92
C ILE A 166 -31.35 -3.44 -10.52
N ASN A 167 -31.51 -2.90 -11.73
CA ASN A 167 -32.81 -2.73 -12.41
C ASN A 167 -32.86 -3.43 -13.77
N PRO A 168 -32.95 -4.78 -13.81
CA PRO A 168 -32.95 -5.53 -15.05
C PRO A 168 -34.16 -5.25 -15.95
N ASP A 169 -35.32 -4.94 -15.36
CA ASP A 169 -36.60 -4.78 -16.07
C ASP A 169 -36.84 -3.37 -16.65
N ASP A 170 -36.02 -2.39 -16.27
CA ASP A 170 -36.18 -1.01 -16.72
C ASP A 170 -35.71 -0.82 -18.17
N THR A 171 -36.33 0.14 -18.86
CA THR A 171 -36.00 0.53 -20.25
C THR A 171 -35.29 1.89 -20.35
N SER A 172 -34.98 2.50 -19.20
CA SER A 172 -34.29 3.78 -19.05
C SER A 172 -33.48 3.80 -17.76
N GLU A 173 -32.37 4.54 -17.73
CA GLU A 173 -31.48 4.64 -16.56
C GLU A 173 -31.04 3.29 -15.98
N CYS A 174 -30.37 2.45 -16.77
CA CYS A 174 -29.76 1.22 -16.26
C CYS A 174 -28.72 1.55 -15.19
N LYS A 175 -28.81 0.92 -14.02
CA LYS A 175 -27.91 1.12 -12.88
C LYS A 175 -27.01 -0.09 -12.70
N VAL A 176 -25.75 0.05 -13.11
CA VAL A 176 -24.74 -1.01 -12.96
C VAL A 176 -23.75 -0.64 -11.86
N CYS A 177 -23.61 -1.54 -10.88
CA CYS A 177 -22.56 -1.51 -9.87
C CYS A 177 -21.32 -2.21 -10.43
N LEU A 178 -20.16 -1.53 -10.45
CA LEU A 178 -18.95 -2.01 -11.11
C LEU A 178 -18.33 -3.24 -10.41
N TYR A 179 -18.50 -3.36 -9.10
CA TYR A 179 -17.97 -4.46 -8.30
C TYR A 179 -18.98 -4.89 -7.25
N THR A 180 -19.18 -6.19 -7.11
CA THR A 180 -19.99 -6.80 -6.04
C THR A 180 -19.17 -7.19 -4.82
N LYS A 181 -17.91 -7.55 -5.03
CA LYS A 181 -16.99 -7.98 -3.98
C LYS A 181 -15.69 -7.19 -4.00
N GLY A 182 -15.15 -6.91 -2.81
CA GLY A 182 -13.86 -6.25 -2.64
C GLY A 182 -12.70 -6.96 -3.34
N GLU A 183 -12.72 -8.30 -3.41
CA GLU A 183 -11.68 -9.08 -4.09
C GLU A 183 -11.61 -8.81 -5.60
N ASP A 184 -12.74 -8.51 -6.25
CA ASP A 184 -12.78 -8.20 -7.68
C ASP A 184 -12.10 -6.87 -7.98
N TYR A 185 -12.29 -5.89 -7.10
CA TYR A 185 -11.54 -4.65 -7.13
C TYR A 185 -10.04 -4.89 -6.93
N LEU A 186 -9.65 -5.67 -5.91
CA LEU A 186 -8.23 -5.94 -5.61
C LEU A 186 -7.51 -6.67 -6.75
N ARG A 187 -8.20 -7.54 -7.50
CA ARG A 187 -7.65 -8.22 -8.68
C ARG A 187 -7.19 -7.23 -9.76
N THR A 188 -7.83 -6.06 -9.87
CA THR A 188 -7.41 -4.99 -10.79
C THR A 188 -6.08 -4.35 -10.39
N LEU A 189 -5.76 -4.36 -9.10
CA LEU A 189 -4.53 -3.82 -8.51
C LEU A 189 -3.38 -4.84 -8.45
N ASN A 190 -3.48 -5.95 -9.19
CA ASN A 190 -2.50 -7.05 -9.19
C ASN A 190 -2.44 -7.85 -7.86
N LEU A 191 -3.50 -7.78 -7.04
CA LEU A 191 -3.67 -8.56 -5.81
C LEU A 191 -4.70 -9.67 -6.05
N LYS A 192 -4.21 -10.86 -6.41
CA LYS A 192 -5.07 -11.93 -6.96
C LYS A 192 -5.69 -12.85 -5.91
N GLU A 193 -5.02 -13.03 -4.78
CA GLU A 193 -5.34 -14.03 -3.77
C GLU A 193 -5.13 -13.47 -2.37
N TYR A 194 -5.90 -13.94 -1.39
CA TYR A 194 -5.77 -13.54 0.01
C TYR A 194 -4.37 -13.82 0.59
N TYR A 195 -3.71 -14.89 0.13
CA TYR A 195 -2.36 -15.23 0.57
C TYR A 195 -1.34 -14.11 0.29
N TYR A 196 -1.61 -13.26 -0.71
CA TYR A 196 -0.70 -12.15 -1.04
C TYR A 196 -0.59 -11.16 0.12
N GLY A 197 -1.60 -11.04 0.99
CA GLY A 197 -1.52 -10.19 2.17
C GLY A 197 -0.38 -10.59 3.11
N TRP A 198 -0.30 -11.87 3.47
CA TRP A 198 0.77 -12.38 4.34
C TRP A 198 2.13 -12.47 3.64
N ARG A 199 2.15 -12.79 2.34
CA ARG A 199 3.38 -12.73 1.53
C ARG A 199 3.96 -11.32 1.56
N ASP A 200 3.13 -10.32 1.29
CA ASP A 200 3.55 -8.92 1.21
C ASP A 200 3.97 -8.42 2.60
N ALA A 201 3.24 -8.78 3.67
CA ALA A 201 3.64 -8.50 5.05
C ALA A 201 5.02 -9.09 5.40
N ALA A 202 5.35 -10.30 4.94
CA ALA A 202 6.68 -10.87 5.14
C ALA A 202 7.77 -10.10 4.38
N VAL A 203 7.48 -9.64 3.16
CA VAL A 203 8.38 -8.79 2.36
C VAL A 203 8.60 -7.44 3.05
N VAL A 204 7.57 -6.85 3.66
CA VAL A 204 7.67 -5.62 4.46
C VAL A 204 8.67 -5.80 5.61
N VAL A 205 8.64 -6.93 6.32
CA VAL A 205 9.62 -7.22 7.39
C VAL A 205 11.05 -7.25 6.84
N ILE A 206 11.26 -7.86 5.68
CA ILE A 206 12.57 -7.90 5.02
C ILE A 206 13.02 -6.48 4.66
N PHE A 207 12.11 -5.62 4.18
CA PHE A 207 12.42 -4.21 3.92
C PHE A 207 12.75 -3.44 5.19
N ALA A 208 12.04 -3.66 6.30
CA ALA A 208 12.34 -3.04 7.59
C ALA A 208 13.77 -3.40 8.05
N ILE A 209 14.10 -4.69 8.06
CA ILE A 209 15.44 -5.16 8.45
C ILE A 209 16.52 -4.62 7.49
N SER A 210 16.27 -4.66 6.17
CA SER A 210 17.25 -4.20 5.19
C SER A 210 17.46 -2.69 5.24
N SER A 211 16.44 -1.89 5.60
CA SER A 211 16.57 -0.44 5.77
C SER A 211 17.53 -0.10 6.92
N TYR A 212 17.40 -0.74 8.08
CA TYR A 212 18.35 -0.56 9.17
C TYR A 212 19.74 -1.11 8.84
N ALA A 213 19.84 -2.25 8.15
CA ALA A 213 21.12 -2.74 7.67
C ALA A 213 21.81 -1.72 6.75
N LEU A 214 21.05 -1.02 5.90
CA LEU A 214 21.57 0.04 5.03
C LEU A 214 22.09 1.24 5.85
N VAL A 215 21.44 1.61 6.96
CA VAL A 215 21.95 2.63 7.89
C VAL A 215 23.36 2.27 8.38
N TYR A 216 23.58 1.02 8.82
CA TYR A 216 24.91 0.56 9.25
C TYR A 216 25.94 0.62 8.12
N VAL A 217 25.55 0.21 6.90
CA VAL A 217 26.44 0.24 5.73
C VAL A 217 26.82 1.68 5.37
N LEU A 218 25.86 2.60 5.30
CA LEU A 218 26.12 4.00 4.95
C LEU A 218 26.95 4.72 6.02
N MET A 219 26.69 4.46 7.30
CA MET A 219 27.52 4.98 8.39
C MET A 219 28.97 4.47 8.31
N LYS A 220 29.17 3.19 7.96
CA LYS A 220 30.51 2.62 7.73
C LYS A 220 31.22 3.26 6.53
N LEU A 221 30.50 3.59 5.46
CA LEU A 221 31.06 4.27 4.30
C LEU A 221 31.45 5.71 4.64
N ARG A 222 30.59 6.45 5.33
CA ARG A 222 30.86 7.84 5.76
C ARG A 222 32.07 7.93 6.69
N THR A 223 32.19 7.02 7.66
CA THR A 223 33.34 6.98 8.58
C THR A 223 34.66 6.68 7.85
N LYS A 224 34.65 5.86 6.78
CA LYS A 224 35.83 5.67 5.93
C LYS A 224 36.20 6.93 5.13
N THR A 225 35.22 7.65 4.59
CA THR A 225 35.47 8.89 3.85
C THR A 225 36.00 9.99 4.76
N SER A 226 35.44 10.14 5.97
CA SER A 226 35.95 11.10 6.96
C SER A 226 37.41 10.82 7.33
N LYS A 227 37.80 9.54 7.47
CA LYS A 227 39.18 9.14 7.76
C LYS A 227 40.17 9.33 6.60
N LYS A 228 39.68 9.56 5.36
CA LYS A 228 40.52 9.83 4.18
C LYS A 228 40.65 11.33 3.89
N ALA A 229 39.85 12.16 4.54
CA ALA A 229 39.84 13.60 4.38
C ALA A 229 40.75 14.33 5.38
N GLU A 230 41.27 13.60 6.38
CA GLU A 230 42.42 13.98 7.22
C GLU A 230 43.72 13.39 6.64
#